data_AF-A0A933BJL4-F1
#
_entry.id   AF-A0A933BJL4-F1
#
_cell.length_a   1.000
_cell.length_b   1.000
_cell.length_c   1.000
_cell.angle_alpha   90.00
_cell.angle_beta   90.00
_cell.angle_gamma   90.00
#
_symmetry.space_group_name_H-M   'P 1'
#
loop_
_entity.id
_entity.type
_entity.pdbx_description
1 polymer ?
#
loop_
_entity_poly.entity_id
_entity_poly.type
_entity_poly.pdbx_seq_one_letter_code
_entity_poly.pdbx_strand_id
1 'polypeptide(L)'
;MAPRGRRGEARFYELYCIVCGKTCTEQESSTRCPSCGKPLAVRYDYAHIRARLNRYSLKTSPIKALKYLDFYPILNLDLVVSLDEGGTPLYRCHRLAEELGFKQLYIKNEGLNPTGVFKDRGTLVEITKAKEQGAKAICVASTGNMAGSVAAYASIAGLPCYVTVPEGTPIGKMSQALSYGARVLQVRGTYNDAASLAEQMSRRYGYYLAGDYAFRVEGQKSQAFEIVEQLEWQAPSVVIVPMGCGTNIAALWKGFKEFHEMDLISSLPRMIGVQAVGCQPIVAAFNQGRDEIVPVQKPESVASALMAGDPLDGLKALAVFRESGGCALSLTDSEILHAQQQIARQESIFLEPSGALPVGALTPLLTSGRVRSDESVVCLGTGNGLKDPKAALRVLPSPATIDPTMQEVEKFLKLRLYEIRAAGAKDGDKNLFEQVPSLGEVTTGVRQELGVKLTSEYAGKVRSMIGEFVKKGKPITKADLQYIVEHVLKGLSGLKPVLAVEDFKVSTSLHGKAEAAVRVLFDGEKVEASAAGVGPVAAVINALKQAALTRGRLFFELIDYNVEINAPGTDASVETTIVMKDAEGNRVVATGTSPDIIVASVNAFVDGYNLLWARQK
;
A
#
# COMPACT_ATOMS: atom_id res chain seq x y z
N MET A 1 3.77 -16.27 -45.04
CA MET A 1 5.09 -15.64 -45.23
C MET A 1 5.45 -14.96 -43.91
N ALA A 2 6.33 -15.57 -43.12
CA ALA A 2 6.80 -15.03 -41.84
C ALA A 2 7.93 -14.01 -42.09
N PRO A 3 8.01 -12.88 -41.35
CA PRO A 3 9.14 -11.98 -41.47
C PRO A 3 10.38 -12.64 -40.87
N ARG A 4 11.46 -12.67 -41.65
CA ARG A 4 12.76 -13.19 -41.24
C ARG A 4 13.36 -12.28 -40.16
N GLY A 5 13.46 -12.75 -38.92
CA GLY A 5 14.26 -12.13 -37.87
C GLY A 5 15.72 -11.96 -38.34
N ARG A 6 16.22 -10.73 -38.27
CA ARG A 6 17.56 -10.37 -38.75
C ARG A 6 18.63 -10.85 -37.77
N ARG A 7 19.16 -12.06 -37.98
CA ARG A 7 20.43 -12.48 -37.36
C ARG A 7 21.57 -11.65 -37.94
N GLY A 8 22.25 -10.86 -37.11
CA GLY A 8 23.54 -10.22 -37.45
C GLY A 8 23.63 -8.70 -37.34
N GLU A 9 22.70 -8.01 -36.67
CA GLU A 9 22.88 -6.56 -36.45
C GLU A 9 24.02 -6.26 -35.46
N ALA A 10 24.83 -5.24 -35.78
CA ALA A 10 25.86 -4.73 -34.90
C ALA A 10 25.24 -4.21 -33.59
N ARG A 11 25.89 -4.47 -32.45
CA ARG A 11 25.47 -3.94 -31.14
C ARG A 11 25.41 -2.41 -31.22
N PHE A 12 24.23 -1.84 -30.95
CA PHE A 12 23.97 -0.39 -30.94
C PHE A 12 23.93 0.20 -29.53
N TYR A 13 24.37 -0.56 -28.53
CA TYR A 13 24.48 -0.11 -27.15
C TYR A 13 25.66 -0.78 -26.43
N GLU A 14 26.10 -0.15 -25.35
CA GLU A 14 27.10 -0.67 -24.41
C GLU A 14 26.62 -0.51 -22.95
N LEU A 15 27.09 -1.38 -22.06
CA LEU A 15 26.93 -1.22 -20.62
C LEU A 15 28.15 -0.51 -20.06
N TYR A 16 27.93 0.48 -19.18
CA TYR A 16 29.01 1.20 -18.51
C TYR A 16 28.67 1.50 -17.06
N CYS A 17 29.70 1.60 -16.21
CA CYS A 17 29.56 2.03 -14.82
C CYS A 17 29.41 3.55 -14.74
N ILE A 18 28.38 4.01 -14.03
CA ILE A 18 28.12 5.45 -13.85
C ILE A 18 29.16 6.16 -12.99
N VAL A 19 29.97 5.41 -12.24
CA VAL A 19 30.97 5.96 -11.31
C VAL A 19 32.38 5.88 -11.88
N CYS A 20 32.84 4.69 -12.27
CA CYS A 20 34.22 4.52 -12.77
C CYS A 20 34.36 4.56 -14.29
N GLY A 21 33.25 4.71 -15.04
CA GLY A 21 33.25 4.79 -16.51
C GLY A 21 33.58 3.49 -17.24
N LYS A 22 34.03 2.44 -16.54
CA LYS A 22 34.38 1.15 -17.15
C LYS A 22 33.19 0.54 -17.87
N THR A 23 33.42 0.12 -19.12
CA THR A 23 32.46 -0.63 -19.92
C THR A 23 32.52 -2.12 -19.59
N CYS A 24 31.40 -2.81 -19.73
CA CYS A 24 31.35 -4.26 -19.60
C CYS A 24 30.38 -4.89 -20.59
N THR A 25 30.57 -6.17 -20.84
CA THR A 25 29.66 -6.99 -21.62
C THR A 25 28.57 -7.58 -20.72
N GLU A 26 27.45 -7.99 -21.33
CA GLU A 26 26.38 -8.70 -20.62
C GLU A 26 26.83 -10.01 -19.96
N GLN A 27 27.87 -10.66 -20.49
CA GLN A 27 28.43 -11.89 -19.92
C GLN A 27 29.25 -11.61 -18.66
N GLU A 28 29.91 -10.44 -18.60
CA GLU A 28 30.65 -10.03 -17.41
C GLU A 28 29.70 -9.62 -16.28
N SER A 29 28.72 -8.76 -16.58
CA SER A 29 27.67 -8.37 -15.64
C SER A 29 26.59 -7.52 -16.31
N SER A 30 25.33 -7.76 -15.95
CA SER A 30 24.19 -6.88 -16.22
C SER A 30 23.66 -6.17 -14.96
N THR A 31 24.24 -6.45 -13.80
CA THR A 31 23.71 -6.06 -12.49
C THR A 31 24.54 -4.96 -11.83
N ARG A 32 25.79 -5.27 -11.48
CA ARG A 32 26.75 -4.36 -10.84
C ARG A 32 28.05 -4.31 -11.61
N CYS A 33 28.76 -3.18 -11.54
CA CYS A 33 30.06 -3.05 -12.18
C CYS A 33 31.04 -4.09 -11.64
N PRO A 34 31.67 -4.92 -12.50
CA PRO A 34 32.60 -5.97 -12.06
C PRO A 34 33.87 -5.41 -11.41
N SER A 35 34.17 -4.11 -11.59
CA SER A 35 35.37 -3.48 -11.04
C SER A 35 35.15 -2.77 -9.69
N CYS A 36 33.99 -2.16 -9.46
CA CYS A 36 33.77 -1.34 -8.26
C CYS A 36 32.41 -1.61 -7.56
N GLY A 37 31.60 -2.53 -8.07
CA GLY A 37 30.29 -2.89 -7.49
C GLY A 37 29.18 -1.84 -7.62
N LYS A 38 29.49 -0.66 -8.20
CA LYS A 38 28.54 0.44 -8.41
C LYS A 38 27.59 0.19 -9.60
N PRO A 39 26.48 0.92 -9.71
CA PRO A 39 25.46 0.67 -10.72
C PRO A 39 25.94 0.80 -12.17
N LEU A 40 25.39 -0.05 -13.03
CA LEU A 40 25.56 0.00 -14.48
C LEU A 40 24.42 0.80 -15.14
N ALA A 41 24.68 1.36 -16.30
CA ALA A 41 23.71 2.00 -17.19
C ALA A 41 23.96 1.59 -18.65
N VAL A 42 22.94 1.73 -19.49
CA VAL A 42 23.04 1.51 -20.94
C VAL A 42 23.29 2.82 -21.65
N ARG A 43 24.28 2.84 -22.55
CA ARG A 43 24.54 3.94 -23.50
C ARG A 43 24.27 3.45 -24.91
N TYR A 44 23.57 4.26 -25.71
CA TYR A 44 23.21 3.92 -27.09
C TYR A 44 24.06 4.67 -28.10
N ASP A 45 24.22 4.07 -29.28
CA ASP A 45 24.55 4.80 -30.50
C ASP A 45 23.26 5.46 -31.02
N TYR A 46 23.05 6.73 -30.66
CA TYR A 46 21.86 7.47 -31.10
C TYR A 46 21.87 7.80 -32.59
N ALA A 47 23.03 7.84 -33.24
CA ALA A 47 23.11 8.01 -34.69
C ALA A 47 22.53 6.77 -35.40
N HIS A 48 22.85 5.58 -34.87
CA HIS A 48 22.26 4.33 -35.32
C HIS A 48 20.74 4.29 -35.13
N ILE A 49 20.23 4.67 -33.95
CA ILE A 49 18.78 4.72 -33.70
C ILE A 49 18.12 5.73 -34.66
N ARG A 50 18.70 6.92 -34.83
CA ARG A 50 18.17 7.98 -35.69
C ARG A 50 18.06 7.56 -37.15
N ALA A 51 19.03 6.80 -37.66
CA ALA A 51 19.01 6.30 -39.04
C ALA A 51 17.87 5.31 -39.32
N ARG A 52 17.29 4.68 -38.29
CA ARG A 52 16.30 3.60 -38.42
C ARG A 52 14.93 3.95 -37.88
N LEU A 53 14.85 4.94 -36.99
CA LEU A 53 13.62 5.35 -36.36
C LEU A 53 12.60 5.84 -37.40
N ASN A 54 11.50 5.10 -37.53
CA ASN A 54 10.36 5.56 -38.32
C ASN A 54 9.50 6.54 -37.51
N ARG A 55 9.77 7.84 -37.67
CA ARG A 55 9.04 8.92 -36.98
C ARG A 55 7.54 8.92 -37.27
N TYR A 56 7.11 8.49 -38.47
CA TYR A 56 5.68 8.40 -38.78
C TYR A 56 5.03 7.30 -37.95
N SER A 57 5.59 6.09 -37.95
CA SER A 57 5.12 4.97 -37.12
C SER A 57 5.12 5.31 -35.63
N LEU A 58 6.18 5.98 -35.15
CA LEU A 58 6.27 6.48 -33.78
C LEU A 58 5.17 7.51 -33.47
N LYS A 59 4.67 8.28 -34.43
CA LYS A 59 3.58 9.24 -34.17
C LYS A 59 2.18 8.63 -34.28
N THR A 60 1.99 7.62 -35.12
CA THR A 60 0.65 7.11 -35.47
C THR A 60 0.30 5.79 -34.80
N SER A 61 1.28 4.99 -34.36
CA SER A 61 1.00 3.69 -33.74
C SER A 61 0.37 3.84 -32.36
N PRO A 62 -0.52 2.91 -31.94
CA PRO A 62 -1.10 2.92 -30.60
C PRO A 62 -0.03 2.97 -29.50
N ILE A 63 -0.27 3.79 -28.48
CA ILE A 63 0.66 3.96 -27.37
C ILE A 63 0.72 2.66 -26.55
N LYS A 64 1.87 1.99 -26.60
CA LYS A 64 2.21 0.78 -25.84
C LYS A 64 3.71 0.73 -25.59
N ALA A 65 4.16 0.01 -24.57
CA ALA A 65 5.60 -0.11 -24.29
C ALA A 65 6.36 -0.73 -25.49
N LEU A 66 5.74 -1.69 -26.19
CA LEU A 66 6.29 -2.31 -27.41
C LEU A 66 6.53 -1.35 -28.58
N LYS A 67 5.84 -0.21 -28.61
CA LYS A 67 6.03 0.80 -29.66
C LYS A 67 7.46 1.35 -29.68
N TYR A 68 8.15 1.31 -28.54
CA TYR A 68 9.47 1.92 -28.35
C TYR A 68 10.63 0.94 -28.45
N LEU A 69 10.46 -0.19 -29.16
CA LEU A 69 11.49 -1.23 -29.29
C LEU A 69 12.85 -0.71 -29.81
N ASP A 70 12.83 0.30 -30.69
CA ASP A 70 14.06 0.96 -31.19
C ASP A 70 14.90 1.61 -30.08
N PHE A 71 14.27 1.90 -28.93
CA PHE A 71 14.91 2.47 -27.76
C PHE A 71 15.24 1.42 -26.69
N TYR A 72 15.04 0.13 -26.92
CA TYR A 72 15.39 -0.92 -25.96
C TYR A 72 16.68 -1.64 -26.37
N PRO A 73 17.48 -2.16 -25.42
CA PRO A 73 18.73 -2.86 -25.72
C PRO A 73 18.47 -4.32 -26.14
N ILE A 74 17.52 -4.52 -27.06
CA ILE A 74 17.06 -5.84 -27.55
C ILE A 74 17.65 -6.05 -28.94
N LEU A 75 18.36 -7.16 -29.12
CA LEU A 75 19.04 -7.53 -30.37
C LEU A 75 18.21 -8.52 -31.19
N ASN A 76 17.39 -9.35 -30.54
CA ASN A 76 16.56 -10.36 -31.17
C ASN A 76 15.08 -10.14 -30.85
N LEU A 77 14.38 -9.49 -31.77
CA LEU A 77 12.96 -9.17 -31.64
C LEU A 77 12.05 -10.42 -31.58
N ASP A 78 12.50 -11.57 -32.09
CA ASP A 78 11.74 -12.83 -32.01
C ASP A 78 11.64 -13.38 -30.57
N LEU A 79 12.47 -12.86 -29.65
CA LEU A 79 12.50 -13.28 -28.25
C LEU A 79 11.71 -12.37 -27.31
N VAL A 80 11.16 -11.25 -27.81
CA VAL A 80 10.44 -10.26 -27.02
C VAL A 80 9.31 -10.91 -26.21
N VAL A 81 9.27 -10.57 -24.93
CA VAL A 81 8.24 -11.02 -23.99
C VAL A 81 7.43 -9.82 -23.54
N SER A 82 6.12 -9.82 -23.82
CA SER A 82 5.21 -8.74 -23.43
C SER A 82 3.89 -9.29 -22.93
N LEU A 83 3.24 -8.51 -22.06
CA LEU A 83 1.86 -8.71 -21.62
C LEU A 83 0.98 -7.53 -22.08
N ASP A 84 1.37 -6.86 -23.17
CA ASP A 84 0.78 -5.62 -23.68
C ASP A 84 0.80 -4.46 -22.68
N GLU A 85 1.86 -4.39 -21.86
CA GLU A 85 2.04 -3.32 -20.89
C GLU A 85 2.31 -1.95 -21.53
N GLY A 86 2.14 -0.90 -20.73
CA GLY A 86 2.08 0.47 -21.23
C GLY A 86 0.77 0.82 -21.94
N GLY A 87 0.76 2.01 -22.54
CA GLY A 87 -0.48 2.66 -22.97
C GLY A 87 -1.37 3.04 -21.78
N THR A 88 -0.74 3.31 -20.63
CA THR A 88 -1.47 3.62 -19.41
C THR A 88 -2.05 5.04 -19.48
N PRO A 89 -3.22 5.29 -18.86
CA PRO A 89 -3.83 6.62 -18.91
C PRO A 89 -2.99 7.72 -18.25
N LEU A 90 -2.99 8.89 -18.87
CA LEU A 90 -2.56 10.15 -18.28
C LEU A 90 -3.83 10.96 -17.96
N TYR A 91 -4.31 10.87 -16.73
CA TYR A 91 -5.53 11.54 -16.31
C TYR A 91 -5.26 13.01 -16.04
N ARG A 92 -6.05 13.91 -16.64
CA ARG A 92 -6.09 15.31 -16.23
C ARG A 92 -6.94 15.42 -14.96
N CYS A 93 -6.35 15.94 -13.89
CA CYS A 93 -6.98 15.98 -12.57
C CYS A 93 -7.71 17.29 -12.37
N HIS A 94 -9.00 17.35 -12.69
CA HIS A 94 -9.74 18.61 -12.72
C HIS A 94 -10.05 19.16 -11.32
N ARG A 95 -10.46 18.30 -10.39
CA ARG A 95 -10.93 18.73 -9.06
C ARG A 95 -9.76 19.05 -8.14
N LEU A 96 -8.70 18.24 -8.18
CA LEU A 96 -7.43 18.52 -7.52
C LEU A 96 -6.79 19.81 -8.06
N ALA A 97 -6.82 20.01 -9.38
CA ALA A 97 -6.28 21.21 -9.99
C ALA A 97 -7.03 22.46 -9.54
N GLU A 98 -8.35 22.43 -9.52
CA GLU A 98 -9.18 23.54 -9.04
C GLU A 98 -8.90 23.87 -7.57
N GLU A 99 -8.85 22.85 -6.70
CA GLU A 99 -8.57 23.03 -5.27
C GLU A 99 -7.19 23.66 -5.00
N LEU A 100 -6.17 23.21 -5.72
CA LEU A 100 -4.78 23.66 -5.55
C LEU A 100 -4.40 24.83 -6.46
N GLY A 101 -5.31 25.29 -7.31
CA GLY A 101 -5.11 26.38 -8.26
C GLY A 101 -4.26 26.06 -9.49
N PHE A 102 -3.98 24.78 -9.79
CA PHE A 102 -3.21 24.38 -10.96
C PHE A 102 -4.00 24.55 -12.27
N LYS A 103 -3.32 24.96 -13.35
CA LYS A 103 -3.91 24.96 -14.70
C LYS A 103 -3.83 23.58 -15.37
N GLN A 104 -2.73 22.88 -15.13
CA GLN A 104 -2.34 21.65 -15.80
C GLN A 104 -1.74 20.66 -14.78
N LEU A 105 -2.61 19.84 -14.20
CA LEU A 105 -2.21 18.77 -13.29
C LEU A 105 -2.64 17.43 -13.88
N TYR A 106 -1.72 16.49 -13.92
CA TYR A 106 -1.94 15.16 -14.46
C TYR A 106 -1.46 14.06 -13.52
N ILE A 107 -2.13 12.91 -13.54
CA ILE A 107 -1.66 11.67 -12.93
C ILE A 107 -1.41 10.63 -14.03
N LYS A 108 -0.17 10.18 -14.16
CA LYS A 108 0.20 9.03 -15.01
C LYS A 108 -0.07 7.75 -14.22
N ASN A 109 -1.17 7.06 -14.52
CA ASN A 109 -1.63 5.91 -13.73
C ASN A 109 -1.05 4.59 -14.23
N GLU A 110 0.09 4.21 -13.69
CA GLU A 110 0.77 2.93 -13.96
C GLU A 110 0.14 1.72 -13.26
N GLY A 111 -0.88 1.95 -12.42
CA GLY A 111 -1.67 0.91 -11.78
C GLY A 111 -2.57 0.11 -12.74
N LEU A 112 -2.62 0.50 -14.02
CA LEU A 112 -3.39 -0.16 -15.08
C LEU A 112 -2.51 -1.00 -16.02
N ASN A 113 -1.25 -1.24 -15.67
CA ASN A 113 -0.43 -2.27 -16.30
C ASN A 113 -0.93 -3.69 -15.91
N PRO A 114 -0.54 -4.75 -16.65
CA PRO A 114 -1.05 -6.11 -16.48
C PRO A 114 -0.99 -6.67 -15.06
N THR A 115 0.09 -6.42 -14.30
CA THR A 115 0.22 -6.87 -12.91
C THR A 115 -0.19 -5.80 -11.89
N GLY A 116 -0.69 -4.67 -12.39
CA GLY A 116 -1.19 -3.53 -11.62
C GLY A 116 -0.11 -2.54 -11.17
N VAL A 117 1.09 -2.57 -11.78
CA VAL A 117 2.23 -1.71 -11.38
C VAL A 117 3.16 -1.35 -12.55
N PHE A 118 3.87 -0.22 -12.43
CA PHE A 118 4.83 0.27 -13.44
C PHE A 118 6.01 -0.69 -13.75
N LYS A 119 6.26 -1.66 -12.86
CA LYS A 119 7.42 -2.57 -12.96
C LYS A 119 7.37 -3.46 -14.20
N ASP A 120 6.16 -3.69 -14.74
CA ASP A 120 5.91 -4.48 -15.95
C ASP A 120 6.74 -4.00 -17.14
N ARG A 121 6.85 -2.68 -17.33
CA ARG A 121 7.63 -2.08 -18.41
C ARG A 121 9.10 -2.49 -18.37
N GLY A 122 9.70 -2.44 -17.19
CA GLY A 122 11.08 -2.87 -16.98
C GLY A 122 11.25 -4.38 -17.10
N THR A 123 10.25 -5.14 -16.63
CA THR A 123 10.25 -6.60 -16.68
C THR A 123 10.17 -7.10 -18.13
N LEU A 124 9.45 -6.43 -19.04
CA LEU A 124 9.51 -6.74 -20.48
C LEU A 124 10.95 -6.81 -20.98
N VAL A 125 11.73 -5.77 -20.70
CA VAL A 125 13.12 -5.71 -21.19
C VAL A 125 13.95 -6.76 -20.48
N GLU A 126 13.90 -6.85 -19.15
CA GLU A 126 14.71 -7.83 -18.40
C GLU A 126 14.46 -9.28 -18.81
N ILE A 127 13.21 -9.70 -18.98
CA ILE A 127 12.91 -11.09 -19.33
C ILE A 127 13.22 -11.38 -20.79
N THR A 128 13.07 -10.38 -21.68
CA THR A 128 13.57 -10.50 -23.06
C THR A 128 15.09 -10.68 -23.07
N LYS A 129 15.83 -9.90 -22.29
CA LYS A 129 17.29 -10.05 -22.12
C LYS A 129 17.67 -11.41 -21.53
N ALA A 130 16.90 -11.91 -20.57
CA ALA A 130 17.11 -13.25 -20.02
C ALA A 130 17.01 -14.33 -21.10
N LYS A 131 16.03 -14.24 -22.02
CA LYS A 131 15.91 -15.16 -23.15
C LYS A 131 17.06 -15.02 -24.15
N GLU A 132 17.49 -13.80 -24.47
CA GLU A 132 18.66 -13.57 -25.33
C GLU A 132 19.95 -14.17 -24.76
N GLN A 133 20.09 -14.15 -23.43
CA GLN A 133 21.23 -14.74 -22.72
C GLN A 133 21.09 -16.26 -22.50
N GLY A 134 20.00 -16.88 -22.96
CA GLY A 134 19.75 -18.31 -22.81
C GLY A 134 19.55 -18.75 -21.34
N ALA A 135 19.00 -17.86 -20.51
CA ALA A 135 18.77 -18.14 -19.09
C ALA A 135 17.85 -19.36 -18.90
N LYS A 136 18.22 -20.24 -17.95
CA LYS A 136 17.45 -21.46 -17.65
C LYS A 136 16.29 -21.22 -16.69
N ALA A 137 16.36 -20.14 -15.92
CA ALA A 137 15.35 -19.69 -14.96
C ALA A 137 15.62 -18.24 -14.58
N ILE A 138 14.65 -17.62 -13.90
CA ILE A 138 14.75 -16.30 -13.30
C ILE A 138 14.87 -16.45 -11.78
N CYS A 139 15.71 -15.66 -11.13
CA CYS A 139 15.71 -15.47 -9.69
C CYS A 139 15.57 -13.98 -9.33
N VAL A 140 14.85 -13.70 -8.25
CA VAL A 140 14.64 -12.34 -7.74
C VAL A 140 14.42 -12.36 -6.23
N ALA A 141 14.95 -11.36 -5.52
CA ALA A 141 14.67 -11.15 -4.10
C ALA A 141 13.72 -9.96 -3.93
N SER A 142 12.44 -10.24 -3.67
CA SER A 142 11.42 -9.19 -3.54
C SER A 142 10.19 -9.70 -2.79
N THR A 143 9.65 -8.86 -1.90
CA THR A 143 8.44 -9.14 -1.11
C THR A 143 7.19 -8.41 -1.62
N GLY A 144 7.19 -7.87 -2.85
CA GLY A 144 6.04 -7.13 -3.37
C GLY A 144 5.95 -7.03 -4.89
N ASN A 145 5.71 -5.80 -5.37
CA ASN A 145 5.38 -5.48 -6.77
C ASN A 145 6.34 -6.09 -7.81
N MET A 146 7.64 -6.16 -7.50
CA MET A 146 8.63 -6.72 -8.42
C MET A 146 8.49 -8.23 -8.58
N ALA A 147 8.23 -8.96 -7.49
CA ALA A 147 8.06 -10.41 -7.53
C ALA A 147 6.83 -10.80 -8.39
N GLY A 148 5.71 -10.08 -8.22
CA GLY A 148 4.51 -10.31 -9.03
C GLY A 148 4.73 -10.05 -10.52
N SER A 149 5.36 -8.92 -10.85
CA SER A 149 5.72 -8.57 -12.23
C SER A 149 6.66 -9.61 -12.86
N VAL A 150 7.79 -9.91 -12.21
CA VAL A 150 8.78 -10.88 -12.72
C VAL A 150 8.16 -12.27 -12.89
N ALA A 151 7.33 -12.72 -11.94
CA ALA A 151 6.66 -14.01 -12.03
C ALA A 151 5.71 -14.10 -13.23
N ALA A 152 4.93 -13.04 -13.51
CA ALA A 152 4.00 -13.00 -14.64
C ALA A 152 4.74 -13.13 -15.99
N TYR A 153 5.81 -12.35 -16.17
CA TYR A 153 6.59 -12.39 -17.42
C TYR A 153 7.41 -13.66 -17.56
N ALA A 154 7.96 -14.20 -16.46
CA ALA A 154 8.64 -15.49 -16.49
C ALA A 154 7.68 -16.62 -16.89
N SER A 155 6.43 -16.57 -16.41
CA SER A 155 5.38 -17.53 -16.74
C SER A 155 5.08 -17.56 -18.24
N ILE A 156 4.78 -16.41 -18.86
CA ILE A 156 4.51 -16.34 -20.31
C ILE A 156 5.78 -16.62 -21.15
N ALA A 157 6.97 -16.35 -20.61
CA ALA A 157 8.24 -16.70 -21.24
C ALA A 157 8.57 -18.20 -21.17
N GLY A 158 7.82 -19.00 -20.40
CA GLY A 158 8.11 -20.40 -20.16
C GLY A 158 9.35 -20.65 -19.31
N LEU A 159 9.75 -19.67 -18.49
CA LEU A 159 10.93 -19.74 -17.63
C LEU A 159 10.53 -20.00 -16.17
N PRO A 160 11.14 -20.98 -15.48
CA PRO A 160 10.96 -21.13 -14.03
C PRO A 160 11.33 -19.85 -13.30
N CYS A 161 10.51 -19.40 -12.36
CA CYS A 161 10.76 -18.21 -11.55
C CYS A 161 10.96 -18.59 -10.08
N TYR A 162 12.08 -18.19 -9.51
CA TYR A 162 12.40 -18.34 -8.09
C TYR A 162 12.37 -17.00 -7.39
N VAL A 163 11.59 -16.89 -6.33
CA VAL A 163 11.46 -15.66 -5.54
C VAL A 163 11.98 -15.93 -4.14
N THR A 164 13.07 -15.28 -3.72
CA THR A 164 13.58 -15.39 -2.35
C THR A 164 13.00 -14.27 -1.49
N VAL A 165 12.50 -14.64 -0.31
CA VAL A 165 11.94 -13.70 0.68
C VAL A 165 12.33 -14.12 2.09
N PRO A 166 12.39 -13.22 3.07
CA PRO A 166 12.51 -13.60 4.47
C PRO A 166 11.35 -14.48 4.95
N GLU A 167 11.63 -15.39 5.88
CA GLU A 167 10.62 -16.15 6.64
C GLU A 167 9.62 -15.18 7.32
N GLY A 168 8.34 -15.53 7.30
CA GLY A 168 7.28 -14.67 7.85
C GLY A 168 6.78 -13.56 6.92
N THR A 169 7.31 -13.47 5.68
CA THR A 169 6.74 -12.57 4.67
C THR A 169 5.26 -12.91 4.44
N PRO A 170 4.32 -11.95 4.60
CA PRO A 170 2.90 -12.25 4.52
C PRO A 170 2.50 -12.83 3.15
N ILE A 171 1.83 -13.99 3.17
CA ILE A 171 1.40 -14.71 1.96
C ILE A 171 0.53 -13.82 1.07
N GLY A 172 -0.30 -12.94 1.66
CA GLY A 172 -1.13 -12.00 0.90
C GLY A 172 -0.34 -11.13 -0.07
N LYS A 173 0.89 -10.70 0.30
CA LYS A 173 1.77 -9.93 -0.60
C LYS A 173 2.36 -10.80 -1.71
N MET A 174 2.49 -12.11 -1.47
CA MET A 174 3.07 -13.09 -2.41
C MET A 174 2.02 -13.71 -3.33
N SER A 175 0.72 -13.47 -3.08
CA SER A 175 -0.40 -14.06 -3.80
C SER A 175 -0.22 -14.03 -5.32
N GLN A 176 0.03 -12.86 -5.92
CA GLN A 176 0.26 -12.74 -7.37
C GLN A 176 1.45 -13.60 -7.86
N ALA A 177 2.59 -13.54 -7.18
CA ALA A 177 3.77 -14.30 -7.60
C ALA A 177 3.51 -15.81 -7.56
N LEU A 178 2.88 -16.29 -6.49
CA LEU A 178 2.45 -17.69 -6.35
C LEU A 178 1.43 -18.09 -7.42
N SER A 179 0.43 -17.24 -7.69
CA SER A 179 -0.59 -17.48 -8.71
C SER A 179 -0.01 -17.59 -10.12
N TYR A 180 1.06 -16.83 -10.43
CA TYR A 180 1.77 -16.95 -11.72
C TYR A 180 2.73 -18.14 -11.79
N GLY A 181 2.83 -18.94 -10.72
CA GLY A 181 3.64 -20.17 -10.69
C GLY A 181 5.07 -19.97 -10.16
N ALA A 182 5.36 -18.84 -9.51
CA ALA A 182 6.68 -18.65 -8.92
C ALA A 182 6.94 -19.61 -7.74
N ARG A 183 8.17 -20.11 -7.66
CA ARG A 183 8.69 -20.92 -6.57
C ARG A 183 9.22 -19.97 -5.49
N VAL A 184 8.37 -19.66 -4.51
CA VAL A 184 8.74 -18.77 -3.40
C VAL A 184 9.55 -19.54 -2.36
N LEU A 185 10.76 -19.09 -2.09
CA LEU A 185 11.70 -19.64 -1.12
C LEU A 185 11.76 -18.70 0.09
N GLN A 186 11.20 -19.14 1.22
CA GLN A 186 11.30 -18.41 2.48
C GLN A 186 12.65 -18.72 3.14
N VAL A 187 13.46 -17.68 3.30
CA VAL A 187 14.82 -17.73 3.84
C VAL A 187 14.77 -17.38 5.32
N ARG A 188 15.28 -18.27 6.18
CA ARG A 188 15.45 -18.01 7.61
C ARG A 188 16.58 -17.00 7.83
N GLY A 189 16.25 -15.72 7.68
CA GLY A 189 17.21 -14.63 7.72
C GLY A 189 16.59 -13.30 7.33
N THR A 190 17.45 -12.33 7.08
CA THR A 190 17.07 -10.97 6.68
C THR A 190 16.78 -10.88 5.18
N TYR A 191 16.28 -9.71 4.73
CA TYR A 191 16.15 -9.43 3.31
C TYR A 191 17.50 -9.50 2.58
N ASN A 192 18.59 -9.06 3.22
CA ASN A 192 19.93 -9.11 2.64
C ASN A 192 20.39 -10.56 2.44
N ASP A 193 20.04 -11.47 3.35
CA ASP A 193 20.33 -12.90 3.20
C ASP A 193 19.56 -13.49 2.01
N ALA A 194 18.29 -13.12 1.84
CA ALA A 194 17.47 -13.53 0.70
C ALA A 194 18.01 -12.98 -0.64
N ALA A 195 18.46 -11.73 -0.66
CA ALA A 195 19.09 -11.11 -1.83
C ALA A 195 20.42 -11.77 -2.19
N SER A 196 21.29 -11.98 -1.19
CA SER A 196 22.55 -12.71 -1.36
C SER A 196 22.33 -14.12 -1.90
N LEU A 197 21.31 -14.83 -1.41
CA LEU A 197 20.96 -16.16 -1.92
C LEU A 197 20.53 -16.12 -3.40
N ALA A 198 19.72 -15.13 -3.80
CA ALA A 198 19.34 -14.96 -5.21
C ALA A 198 20.55 -14.69 -6.11
N GLU A 199 21.50 -13.85 -5.66
CA GLU A 199 22.76 -13.60 -6.37
C GLU A 199 23.60 -14.89 -6.52
N GLN A 200 23.71 -15.67 -5.45
CA GLN A 200 24.43 -16.94 -5.46
C GLN A 200 23.77 -17.97 -6.41
N MET A 201 22.44 -18.05 -6.40
CA MET A 201 21.68 -18.90 -7.34
C MET A 201 21.94 -18.50 -8.80
N SER A 202 21.95 -17.21 -9.09
CA SER A 202 22.25 -16.68 -10.42
C SER A 202 23.62 -17.16 -10.92
N ARG A 203 24.67 -16.95 -10.10
CA ARG A 203 26.05 -17.34 -10.45
C ARG A 203 26.22 -18.86 -10.56
N ARG A 204 25.63 -19.63 -9.64
CA ARG A 204 25.84 -21.08 -9.55
C ARG A 204 25.11 -21.86 -10.64
N TYR A 205 23.89 -21.46 -10.99
CA TYR A 205 23.01 -22.21 -11.89
C TYR A 205 22.81 -21.56 -13.25
N GLY A 206 23.38 -20.36 -13.49
CA GLY A 206 23.16 -19.59 -14.71
C GLY A 206 21.72 -19.08 -14.82
N TYR A 207 21.11 -18.73 -13.67
CA TYR A 207 19.79 -18.10 -13.64
C TYR A 207 19.95 -16.60 -13.86
N TYR A 208 18.98 -15.97 -14.53
CA TYR A 208 18.98 -14.53 -14.69
C TYR A 208 18.53 -13.87 -13.39
N LEU A 209 19.35 -12.97 -12.85
CA LEU A 209 19.01 -12.19 -11.67
C LEU A 209 18.21 -10.95 -12.08
N ALA A 210 16.90 -10.98 -11.85
CA ALA A 210 16.03 -9.83 -12.08
C ALA A 210 16.07 -8.88 -10.88
N GLY A 211 15.99 -7.57 -11.13
CA GLY A 211 16.07 -6.58 -10.07
C GLY A 211 16.08 -5.14 -10.58
N ASP A 212 16.34 -4.19 -9.70
CA ASP A 212 16.50 -2.77 -10.06
C ASP A 212 17.90 -2.52 -10.67
N TYR A 213 18.18 -3.17 -11.81
CA TYR A 213 19.45 -3.13 -12.54
C TYR A 213 19.35 -2.40 -13.89
N ALA A 214 20.45 -2.38 -14.66
CA ALA A 214 20.61 -1.58 -15.86
C ALA A 214 19.46 -1.75 -16.88
N PHE A 215 19.04 -2.98 -17.17
CA PHE A 215 18.01 -3.24 -18.18
C PHE A 215 16.59 -2.89 -17.74
N ARG A 216 16.31 -2.90 -16.43
CA ARG A 216 15.01 -2.49 -15.90
C ARG A 216 14.73 -1.01 -16.16
N VAL A 217 15.77 -0.16 -16.08
CA VAL A 217 15.71 1.28 -16.42
C VAL A 217 15.24 1.46 -17.86
N GLU A 218 15.72 0.63 -18.79
CA GLU A 218 15.44 0.78 -20.22
C GLU A 218 13.99 0.52 -20.59
N GLY A 219 13.30 -0.39 -19.90
CA GLY A 219 11.87 -0.55 -20.08
C GLY A 219 11.07 0.55 -19.39
N GLN A 220 11.45 0.91 -18.16
CA GLN A 220 10.75 1.93 -17.36
C GLN A 220 10.77 3.32 -18.01
N LYS A 221 11.81 3.68 -18.79
CA LYS A 221 11.90 4.98 -19.45
C LYS A 221 10.76 5.25 -20.43
N SER A 222 10.09 4.20 -20.91
CA SER A 222 8.90 4.33 -21.77
C SER A 222 7.76 5.11 -21.15
N GLN A 223 7.70 5.22 -19.81
CA GLN A 223 6.77 6.14 -19.14
C GLN A 223 6.95 7.58 -19.60
N ALA A 224 8.21 8.05 -19.77
CA ALA A 224 8.48 9.41 -20.22
C ALA A 224 8.08 9.61 -21.68
N PHE A 225 8.32 8.61 -22.53
CA PHE A 225 7.89 8.62 -23.93
C PHE A 225 6.37 8.76 -24.03
N GLU A 226 5.62 7.95 -23.27
CA GLU A 226 4.16 8.03 -23.26
C GLU A 226 3.65 9.35 -22.72
N ILE A 227 4.26 9.90 -21.67
CA ILE A 227 3.90 11.22 -21.14
C ILE A 227 4.04 12.29 -22.24
N VAL A 228 5.15 12.29 -22.98
CA VAL A 228 5.37 13.22 -24.09
C VAL A 228 4.32 13.03 -25.18
N GLU A 229 4.05 11.80 -25.61
CA GLU A 229 3.06 11.52 -26.65
C GLU A 229 1.65 11.93 -26.23
N GLN A 230 1.26 11.66 -24.99
CA GLN A 230 -0.05 11.99 -24.43
C GLN A 230 -0.21 13.49 -24.15
N LEU A 231 0.88 14.23 -24.06
CA LEU A 231 0.92 15.70 -24.01
C LEU A 231 1.25 16.30 -25.39
N GLU A 232 0.85 15.61 -26.47
CA GLU A 232 0.95 16.11 -27.85
C GLU A 232 2.38 16.49 -28.26
N TRP A 233 3.35 15.63 -27.93
CA TRP A 233 4.77 15.83 -28.21
C TRP A 233 5.41 16.99 -27.46
N GLN A 234 4.88 17.33 -26.28
CA GLN A 234 5.44 18.33 -25.38
C GLN A 234 5.90 17.68 -24.07
N ALA A 235 7.07 18.11 -23.58
CA ALA A 235 7.49 17.74 -22.24
C ALA A 235 6.71 18.55 -21.19
N PRO A 236 6.29 17.94 -20.07
CA PRO A 236 5.76 18.70 -18.95
C PRO A 236 6.84 19.60 -18.34
N SER A 237 6.45 20.61 -17.58
CA SER A 237 7.39 21.45 -16.85
C SER A 237 8.01 20.71 -15.67
N VAL A 238 7.22 19.86 -15.00
CA VAL A 238 7.59 19.15 -13.78
C VAL A 238 7.06 17.72 -13.81
N VAL A 239 7.89 16.77 -13.39
CA VAL A 239 7.48 15.38 -13.14
C VAL A 239 7.83 15.00 -11.70
N ILE A 240 6.83 14.56 -10.94
CA ILE A 240 6.97 14.18 -9.54
C ILE A 240 6.90 12.65 -9.43
N VAL A 241 7.97 12.04 -8.89
CA VAL A 241 8.20 10.60 -8.91
C VAL A 241 8.40 10.07 -7.48
N PRO A 242 7.66 9.03 -7.04
CA PRO A 242 7.94 8.37 -5.77
C PRO A 242 9.18 7.49 -5.90
N MET A 243 10.02 7.44 -4.87
CA MET A 243 11.33 6.78 -4.91
C MET A 243 11.52 5.74 -3.80
N GLY A 244 11.80 4.51 -4.22
CA GLY A 244 12.49 3.51 -3.40
C GLY A 244 13.97 3.47 -3.79
N CYS A 245 14.33 2.57 -4.71
CA CYS A 245 15.71 2.37 -5.18
C CYS A 245 16.30 3.51 -6.03
N GLY A 246 15.51 4.49 -6.48
CA GLY A 246 15.95 5.55 -7.42
C GLY A 246 15.92 5.17 -8.91
N THR A 247 15.65 3.90 -9.24
CA THR A 247 15.64 3.39 -10.62
C THR A 247 14.59 4.05 -11.51
N ASN A 248 13.36 4.25 -11.01
CA ASN A 248 12.26 4.77 -11.83
C ASN A 248 12.45 6.25 -12.23
N ILE A 249 12.94 7.08 -11.30
CA ILE A 249 13.23 8.49 -11.61
C ILE A 249 14.41 8.61 -12.59
N ALA A 250 15.42 7.75 -12.45
CA ALA A 250 16.52 7.65 -13.41
C ALA A 250 16.03 7.21 -14.80
N ALA A 251 15.08 6.27 -14.85
CA ALA A 251 14.48 5.80 -16.09
C ALA A 251 13.66 6.90 -16.79
N LEU A 252 12.77 7.58 -16.07
CA LEU A 252 11.99 8.70 -16.60
C LEU A 252 12.92 9.80 -17.15
N TRP A 253 13.91 10.21 -16.37
CA TRP A 253 14.89 11.21 -16.81
C TRP A 253 15.64 10.78 -18.07
N LYS A 254 16.07 9.52 -18.14
CA LYS A 254 16.70 8.94 -19.34
C LYS A 254 15.78 9.02 -20.55
N GLY A 255 14.50 8.69 -20.40
CA GLY A 255 13.53 8.77 -21.49
C GLY A 255 13.33 10.20 -22.01
N PHE A 256 13.19 11.18 -21.11
CA PHE A 256 13.14 12.59 -21.53
C PHE A 256 14.42 13.03 -22.25
N LYS A 257 15.60 12.69 -21.72
CA LYS A 257 16.88 13.01 -22.37
C LYS A 257 17.01 12.37 -23.74
N GLU A 258 16.58 11.13 -23.92
CA GLU A 258 16.64 10.46 -25.21
C GLU A 258 15.72 11.10 -26.25
N PHE A 259 14.48 11.45 -25.88
CA PHE A 259 13.60 12.17 -26.80
C PHE A 259 14.13 13.56 -27.13
N HIS A 260 14.78 14.24 -26.19
CA HIS A 260 15.44 15.51 -26.44
C HIS A 260 16.65 15.36 -27.37
N GLU A 261 17.55 14.40 -27.10
CA GLU A 261 18.71 14.08 -27.94
C GLU A 261 18.31 13.71 -29.37
N MET A 262 17.13 13.12 -29.54
CA MET A 262 16.58 12.69 -30.84
C MET A 262 15.75 13.78 -31.55
N ASP A 263 15.74 15.00 -31.03
CA ASP A 263 14.95 16.15 -31.52
C ASP A 263 13.45 15.86 -31.63
N LEU A 264 12.92 15.06 -30.69
CA LEU A 264 11.49 14.76 -30.58
C LEU A 264 10.76 15.72 -29.63
N ILE A 265 11.50 16.34 -28.71
CA ILE A 265 11.04 17.40 -27.81
C ILE A 265 12.10 18.51 -27.73
N SER A 266 11.70 19.73 -27.39
CA SER A 266 12.59 20.90 -27.33
C SER A 266 13.01 21.31 -25.91
N SER A 267 12.48 20.66 -24.88
CA SER A 267 12.73 21.00 -23.48
C SER A 267 12.71 19.77 -22.59
N LEU A 268 13.37 19.87 -21.43
CA LEU A 268 13.42 18.81 -20.43
C LEU A 268 12.64 19.24 -19.17
N PRO A 269 11.92 18.31 -18.50
CA PRO A 269 11.21 18.61 -17.26
C PRO A 269 12.17 18.74 -16.07
N ARG A 270 11.75 19.48 -15.04
CA ARG A 270 12.35 19.36 -13.71
C ARG A 270 11.85 18.07 -13.05
N MET A 271 12.77 17.25 -12.53
CA MET A 271 12.44 15.97 -11.91
C MET A 271 12.40 16.10 -10.39
N ILE A 272 11.26 15.84 -9.78
CA ILE A 272 11.09 15.91 -8.32
C ILE A 272 10.94 14.50 -7.75
N GLY A 273 11.74 14.18 -6.75
CA GLY A 273 11.71 12.88 -6.08
C GLY A 273 11.04 12.96 -4.72
N VAL A 274 10.18 12.00 -4.40
CA VAL A 274 9.49 11.94 -3.10
C VAL A 274 9.76 10.62 -2.41
N GLN A 275 10.14 10.65 -1.12
CA GLN A 275 10.28 9.45 -0.28
C GLN A 275 9.36 9.52 0.95
N ALA A 276 9.11 8.39 1.60
CA ALA A 276 8.47 8.39 2.91
C ALA A 276 9.50 8.74 3.99
N VAL A 277 9.11 9.49 5.02
CA VAL A 277 10.00 9.91 6.12
C VAL A 277 10.72 8.72 6.77
N GLY A 278 10.04 7.59 6.94
CA GLY A 278 10.63 6.38 7.54
C GLY A 278 11.60 5.61 6.63
N CYS A 279 11.77 6.01 5.37
CA CYS A 279 12.82 5.51 4.47
C CYS A 279 13.17 6.56 3.40
N GLN A 280 14.02 7.52 3.77
CA GLN A 280 14.38 8.66 2.92
C GLN A 280 15.90 8.85 2.64
N PRO A 281 16.68 7.77 2.40
CA PRO A 281 18.15 7.89 2.26
C PRO A 281 18.59 8.79 1.10
N ILE A 282 17.84 8.83 -0.02
CA ILE A 282 18.17 9.65 -1.19
C ILE A 282 17.86 11.12 -0.90
N VAL A 283 16.70 11.41 -0.32
CA VAL A 283 16.30 12.78 0.07
C VAL A 283 17.29 13.35 1.09
N ALA A 284 17.70 12.55 2.09
CA ALA A 284 18.69 12.96 3.07
C ALA A 284 20.04 13.32 2.43
N ALA A 285 20.53 12.47 1.51
CA ALA A 285 21.78 12.74 0.79
C ALA A 285 21.68 14.01 -0.07
N PHE A 286 20.57 14.20 -0.80
CA PHE A 286 20.34 15.38 -1.62
C PHE A 286 20.31 16.68 -0.79
N ASN A 287 19.52 16.70 0.29
CA ASN A 287 19.37 17.89 1.14
C ASN A 287 20.67 18.27 1.87
N GLN A 288 21.55 17.30 2.11
CA GLN A 288 22.85 17.52 2.73
C GLN A 288 23.97 17.78 1.71
N GLY A 289 23.66 17.81 0.40
CA GLY A 289 24.65 18.02 -0.66
C GLY A 289 25.69 16.91 -0.77
N ARG A 290 25.36 15.68 -0.35
CA ARG A 290 26.30 14.54 -0.36
C ARG A 290 26.31 13.84 -1.73
N ASP A 291 27.47 13.29 -2.07
CA ASP A 291 27.66 12.40 -3.22
C ASP A 291 27.52 10.92 -2.85
N GLU A 292 27.24 10.64 -1.57
CA GLU A 292 27.09 9.30 -1.02
C GLU A 292 25.75 9.15 -0.30
N ILE A 293 25.23 7.92 -0.31
CA ILE A 293 23.98 7.57 0.35
C ILE A 293 24.29 6.73 1.57
N VAL A 294 23.78 7.18 2.72
CA VAL A 294 23.87 6.43 3.97
C VAL A 294 22.63 5.52 4.07
N PRO A 295 22.80 4.19 4.16
CA PRO A 295 21.69 3.28 4.25
C PRO A 295 20.86 3.45 5.53
N VAL A 296 19.54 3.27 5.40
CA VAL A 296 18.61 3.17 6.54
C VAL A 296 18.47 1.69 6.92
N GLN A 297 18.82 1.34 8.15
CA GLN A 297 18.86 -0.07 8.61
C GLN A 297 17.47 -0.68 8.82
N LYS A 298 16.51 0.10 9.30
CA LYS A 298 15.14 -0.35 9.62
C LYS A 298 14.12 0.55 8.93
N PRO A 299 13.96 0.46 7.61
CA PRO A 299 12.98 1.26 6.88
C PRO A 299 11.55 0.80 7.22
N GLU A 300 10.69 1.74 7.58
CA GLU A 300 9.29 1.46 7.92
C GLU A 300 8.36 2.57 7.41
N SER A 301 7.26 2.17 6.76
CA SER A 301 6.21 3.08 6.28
C SER A 301 5.01 2.28 5.78
N VAL A 302 3.82 2.89 5.79
CA VAL A 302 2.64 2.41 5.04
C VAL A 302 2.91 2.26 3.54
N ALA A 303 3.84 3.04 2.96
CA ALA A 303 4.28 2.92 1.57
C ALA A 303 5.32 1.80 1.41
N SER A 304 4.94 0.57 1.78
CA SER A 304 5.89 -0.54 1.92
C SER A 304 6.65 -0.91 0.64
N ALA A 305 6.12 -0.57 -0.55
CA ALA A 305 6.80 -0.81 -1.83
C ALA A 305 8.03 0.09 -2.08
N LEU A 306 8.22 1.14 -1.27
CA LEU A 306 9.36 2.07 -1.37
C LEU A 306 10.46 1.81 -0.33
N MET A 307 10.30 0.80 0.54
CA MET A 307 11.20 0.54 1.69
C MET A 307 12.53 -0.09 1.28
N ALA A 308 13.31 0.65 0.49
CA ALA A 308 14.65 0.31 0.07
C ALA A 308 15.66 1.13 0.90
N GLY A 309 16.07 0.56 2.03
CA GLY A 309 17.01 1.21 2.96
C GLY A 309 18.39 1.47 2.37
N ASP A 310 18.85 0.63 1.45
CA ASP A 310 20.09 0.78 0.68
C ASP A 310 19.76 0.86 -0.83
N PRO A 311 19.45 2.05 -1.36
CA PRO A 311 18.92 2.18 -2.72
C PRO A 311 20.04 2.03 -3.77
N LEU A 312 20.01 0.92 -4.51
CA LEU A 312 21.00 0.59 -5.52
C LEU A 312 21.26 1.73 -6.53
N ASP A 313 20.20 2.32 -7.06
CA ASP A 313 20.27 3.40 -8.06
C ASP A 313 20.15 4.80 -7.44
N GLY A 314 20.34 4.92 -6.13
CA GLY A 314 20.22 6.22 -5.46
C GLY A 314 21.22 7.25 -5.99
N LEU A 315 22.44 6.83 -6.38
CA LEU A 315 23.41 7.72 -7.05
C LEU A 315 22.89 8.26 -8.39
N LYS A 316 22.13 7.44 -9.15
CA LYS A 316 21.48 7.91 -10.38
C LYS A 316 20.41 8.95 -10.06
N ALA A 317 19.62 8.76 -9.00
CA ALA A 317 18.63 9.74 -8.57
C ALA A 317 19.27 11.08 -8.16
N LEU A 318 20.40 11.06 -7.44
CA LEU A 318 21.15 12.27 -7.11
C LEU A 318 21.63 13.03 -8.37
N ALA A 319 22.14 12.29 -9.36
CA ALA A 319 22.52 12.87 -10.66
C ALA A 319 21.31 13.51 -11.37
N VAL A 320 20.15 12.85 -11.35
CA VAL A 320 18.91 13.38 -11.94
C VAL A 320 18.54 14.74 -11.36
N PHE A 321 18.61 14.93 -10.03
CA PHE A 321 18.28 16.22 -9.42
C PHE A 321 19.22 17.33 -9.87
N ARG A 322 20.53 17.03 -9.96
CA ARG A 322 21.55 18.00 -10.41
C ARG A 322 21.37 18.36 -11.88
N GLU A 323 21.13 17.37 -12.74
CA GLU A 323 20.99 17.57 -14.18
C GLU A 323 19.67 18.24 -14.56
N SER A 324 18.56 17.90 -13.90
CA SER A 324 17.22 18.43 -14.22
C SER A 324 16.88 19.74 -13.52
N GLY A 325 17.74 20.25 -12.61
CA GLY A 325 17.41 21.38 -11.75
C GLY A 325 16.23 21.11 -10.80
N GLY A 326 16.00 19.83 -10.50
CA GLY A 326 14.91 19.35 -9.66
C GLY A 326 15.20 19.40 -8.16
N CYS A 327 14.35 18.76 -7.36
CA CYS A 327 14.53 18.67 -5.91
C CYS A 327 14.00 17.35 -5.34
N ALA A 328 14.22 17.11 -4.05
CA ALA A 328 13.70 15.96 -3.35
C ALA A 328 13.08 16.37 -2.01
N LEU A 329 12.00 15.70 -1.61
CA LEU A 329 11.33 15.90 -0.32
C LEU A 329 10.78 14.59 0.22
N SER A 330 10.36 14.61 1.47
CA SER A 330 9.73 13.45 2.11
C SER A 330 8.36 13.78 2.67
N LEU A 331 7.53 12.74 2.77
CA LEU A 331 6.19 12.80 3.35
C LEU A 331 6.05 11.79 4.48
N THR A 332 5.30 12.18 5.49
CA THR A 332 4.88 11.27 6.56
C THR A 332 3.83 10.28 6.04
N ASP A 333 3.71 9.12 6.69
CA ASP A 333 2.69 8.10 6.35
C ASP A 333 1.28 8.67 6.31
N SER A 334 1.00 9.60 7.21
CA SER A 334 -0.28 10.28 7.26
C SER A 334 -0.58 11.17 6.05
N GLU A 335 0.42 11.88 5.53
CA GLU A 335 0.29 12.71 4.33
C GLU A 335 0.11 11.84 3.11
N ILE A 336 0.80 10.70 3.07
CA ILE A 336 0.67 9.69 2.02
C ILE A 336 -0.76 9.15 1.97
N LEU A 337 -1.30 8.72 3.11
CA LEU A 337 -2.65 8.15 3.20
C LEU A 337 -3.73 9.21 2.93
N HIS A 338 -3.53 10.45 3.39
CA HIS A 338 -4.41 11.56 3.08
C HIS A 338 -4.45 11.83 1.57
N ALA A 339 -3.28 11.91 0.93
CA ALA A 339 -3.19 12.07 -0.52
C ALA A 339 -3.86 10.91 -1.27
N GLN A 340 -3.68 9.67 -0.83
CA GLN A 340 -4.32 8.49 -1.42
C GLN A 340 -5.85 8.64 -1.43
N GLN A 341 -6.43 9.05 -0.30
CA GLN A 341 -7.86 9.28 -0.18
C GLN A 341 -8.34 10.46 -1.01
N GLN A 342 -7.55 11.54 -1.04
CA GLN A 342 -7.88 12.73 -1.82
C GLN A 342 -7.97 12.40 -3.31
N ILE A 343 -6.98 11.69 -3.86
CA ILE A 343 -6.99 11.21 -5.24
C ILE A 343 -8.22 10.33 -5.51
N ALA A 344 -8.52 9.37 -4.64
CA ALA A 344 -9.65 8.47 -4.81
C ALA A 344 -11.00 9.19 -4.79
N ARG A 345 -11.19 10.17 -3.90
CA ARG A 345 -12.46 10.92 -3.75
C ARG A 345 -12.67 11.98 -4.82
N GLN A 346 -11.59 12.61 -5.27
CA GLN A 346 -11.67 13.76 -6.16
C GLN A 346 -11.50 13.37 -7.62
N GLU A 347 -10.65 12.41 -7.93
CA GLU A 347 -10.35 12.00 -9.32
C GLU A 347 -10.80 10.58 -9.65
N SER A 348 -11.36 9.84 -8.68
CA SER A 348 -11.77 8.44 -8.86
C SER A 348 -10.64 7.51 -9.30
N ILE A 349 -9.40 7.84 -8.94
CA ILE A 349 -8.22 7.01 -9.19
C ILE A 349 -7.80 6.35 -7.87
N PHE A 350 -7.81 5.02 -7.83
CA PHE A 350 -7.41 4.28 -6.62
C PHE A 350 -5.98 3.74 -6.76
N LEU A 351 -5.03 4.41 -6.13
CA LEU A 351 -3.60 4.05 -6.13
C LEU A 351 -3.18 3.39 -4.82
N GLU A 352 -2.11 2.60 -4.84
CA GLU A 352 -1.41 2.17 -3.61
C GLU A 352 -0.80 3.37 -2.88
N PRO A 353 -0.48 3.29 -1.57
CA PRO A 353 0.10 4.41 -0.82
C PRO A 353 1.35 5.00 -1.50
N SER A 354 2.25 4.14 -2.03
CA SER A 354 3.45 4.56 -2.76
C SER A 354 3.16 5.46 -3.96
N GLY A 355 2.05 5.20 -4.68
CA GLY A 355 1.63 5.99 -5.83
C GLY A 355 0.99 7.33 -5.46
N ALA A 356 0.64 7.54 -4.19
CA ALA A 356 0.03 8.77 -3.71
C ALA A 356 1.04 9.85 -3.29
N LEU A 357 2.31 9.47 -3.03
CA LEU A 357 3.37 10.41 -2.63
C LEU A 357 3.47 11.64 -3.55
N PRO A 358 3.45 11.50 -4.90
CA PRO A 358 3.57 12.67 -5.78
C PRO A 358 2.48 13.72 -5.61
N VAL A 359 1.25 13.30 -5.31
CA VAL A 359 0.13 14.23 -5.08
C VAL A 359 0.24 14.86 -3.69
N GLY A 360 0.62 14.08 -2.67
CA GLY A 360 0.87 14.62 -1.32
C GLY A 360 1.99 15.66 -1.29
N ALA A 361 2.91 15.61 -2.25
CA ALA A 361 4.00 16.57 -2.38
C ALA A 361 3.57 17.91 -3.02
N LEU A 362 2.41 18.00 -3.67
CA LEU A 362 1.99 19.21 -4.39
C LEU A 362 1.89 20.43 -3.47
N THR A 363 1.23 20.31 -2.31
CA THR A 363 1.04 21.42 -1.38
C THR A 363 2.38 21.96 -0.82
N PRO A 364 3.30 21.11 -0.29
CA PRO A 364 4.64 21.56 0.09
C PRO A 364 5.42 22.22 -1.06
N LEU A 365 5.31 21.68 -2.28
CA LEU A 365 6.02 22.20 -3.46
C LEU A 365 5.50 23.55 -3.93
N LEU A 366 4.18 23.77 -3.87
CA LEU A 366 3.57 25.08 -4.10
C LEU A 366 3.99 26.09 -3.03
N THR A 367 3.90 25.70 -1.76
CA THR A 367 4.24 26.57 -0.61
C THR A 367 5.69 27.04 -0.65
N SER A 368 6.60 26.14 -1.04
CA SER A 368 8.03 26.45 -1.17
C SER A 368 8.41 27.18 -2.47
N GLY A 369 7.46 27.38 -3.39
CA GLY A 369 7.71 27.99 -4.71
C GLY A 369 8.55 27.14 -5.66
N ARG A 370 8.77 25.85 -5.35
CA ARG A 370 9.52 24.90 -6.21
C ARG A 370 8.71 24.47 -7.43
N VAL A 371 7.39 24.53 -7.33
CA VAL A 371 6.43 24.32 -8.41
C VAL A 371 5.48 25.50 -8.41
N ARG A 372 5.15 26.02 -9.60
CA ARG A 372 4.13 27.07 -9.76
C ARG A 372 2.84 26.49 -10.30
N SER A 373 1.72 27.11 -9.97
CA SER A 373 0.40 26.66 -10.37
C SER A 373 0.09 26.82 -11.87
N ASP A 374 0.86 27.64 -12.58
CA ASP A 374 0.76 27.83 -14.03
C ASP A 374 1.57 26.82 -14.85
N GLU A 375 2.38 25.99 -14.20
CA GLU A 375 3.21 24.96 -14.83
C GLU A 375 2.42 23.69 -15.16
N SER A 376 2.90 22.93 -16.15
CA SER A 376 2.38 21.60 -16.46
C SER A 376 3.05 20.56 -15.57
N VAL A 377 2.28 19.91 -14.70
CA VAL A 377 2.78 19.01 -13.65
C VAL A 377 2.22 17.60 -13.84
N VAL A 378 3.11 16.61 -13.87
CA VAL A 378 2.75 15.19 -13.95
C VAL A 378 3.18 14.45 -12.68
N CYS A 379 2.20 13.86 -11.98
CA CYS A 379 2.38 12.99 -10.82
C CYS A 379 2.38 11.51 -11.24
N LEU A 380 3.40 10.74 -10.85
CA LEU A 380 3.49 9.31 -11.19
C LEU A 380 2.74 8.42 -10.18
N GLY A 381 1.60 7.85 -10.60
CA GLY A 381 0.87 6.85 -9.82
C GLY A 381 1.37 5.44 -10.12
N THR A 382 2.31 4.92 -9.31
CA THR A 382 3.10 3.72 -9.64
C THR A 382 2.37 2.38 -9.57
N GLY A 383 1.26 2.29 -8.84
CA GLY A 383 0.61 1.01 -8.59
C GLY A 383 -0.85 1.14 -8.18
N ASN A 384 -1.59 0.07 -8.45
CA ASN A 384 -3.03 -0.03 -8.19
C ASN A 384 -3.33 -0.12 -6.68
N GLY A 385 -4.38 0.55 -6.20
CA GLY A 385 -4.78 0.50 -4.79
C GLY A 385 -5.14 -0.89 -4.27
N LEU A 386 -5.52 -1.82 -5.16
CA LEU A 386 -5.80 -3.22 -4.80
C LEU A 386 -4.55 -4.03 -4.46
N LYS A 387 -3.35 -3.47 -4.63
CA LYS A 387 -2.08 -4.13 -4.28
C LYS A 387 -1.83 -4.20 -2.79
N ASP A 388 -2.34 -3.24 -2.02
CA ASP A 388 -2.22 -3.21 -0.56
C ASP A 388 -3.54 -2.74 0.08
N PRO A 389 -4.57 -3.60 0.06
CA PRO A 389 -5.88 -3.24 0.60
C PRO A 389 -5.81 -2.98 2.11
N LYS A 390 -4.91 -3.66 2.84
CA LYS A 390 -4.73 -3.47 4.28
C LYS A 390 -4.23 -2.06 4.60
N ALA A 391 -3.27 -1.54 3.84
CA ALA A 391 -2.80 -0.17 4.05
C ALA A 391 -3.91 0.87 3.78
N ALA A 392 -4.72 0.67 2.74
CA ALA A 392 -5.84 1.56 2.44
C ALA A 392 -6.93 1.54 3.54
N LEU A 393 -7.21 0.37 4.11
CA LEU A 393 -8.22 0.19 5.16
C LEU A 393 -7.84 0.86 6.49
N ARG A 394 -6.55 1.05 6.79
CA ARG A 394 -6.07 1.69 8.04
C ARG A 394 -6.61 3.10 8.27
N VAL A 395 -6.99 3.80 7.22
CA VAL A 395 -7.43 5.20 7.27
C VAL A 395 -8.87 5.39 6.83
N LEU A 396 -9.58 4.31 6.54
CA LEU A 396 -11.00 4.35 6.19
C LEU A 396 -11.83 4.01 7.43
N PRO A 397 -12.92 4.73 7.69
CA PRO A 397 -13.83 4.37 8.76
C PRO A 397 -14.44 3.01 8.45
N SER A 398 -14.70 2.21 9.49
CA SER A 398 -15.46 0.98 9.33
C SER A 398 -16.85 1.32 8.78
N PRO A 399 -17.39 0.53 7.83
CA PRO A 399 -18.76 0.69 7.39
C PRO A 399 -19.72 0.67 8.57
N ALA A 400 -20.72 1.56 8.56
CA ALA A 400 -21.73 1.57 9.61
C ALA A 400 -22.62 0.33 9.50
N THR A 401 -22.75 -0.39 10.61
CA THR A 401 -23.75 -1.46 10.76
C THR A 401 -25.01 -0.84 11.33
N ILE A 402 -26.12 -0.93 10.59
CA ILE A 402 -27.43 -0.47 11.02
C ILE A 402 -28.42 -1.63 10.99
N ASP A 403 -29.43 -1.57 11.85
CA ASP A 403 -30.57 -2.49 11.76
C ASP A 403 -31.35 -2.23 10.45
N PRO A 404 -32.04 -3.24 9.90
CA PRO A 404 -32.73 -3.13 8.62
C PRO A 404 -34.05 -2.33 8.73
N THR A 405 -34.01 -1.14 9.32
CA THR A 405 -35.16 -0.25 9.52
C THR A 405 -34.90 1.13 8.94
N MET A 406 -35.95 1.77 8.41
CA MET A 406 -35.84 3.13 7.88
C MET A 406 -35.48 4.17 8.97
N GLN A 407 -35.85 3.91 10.22
CA GLN A 407 -35.50 4.77 11.35
C GLN A 407 -33.99 4.85 11.56
N GLU A 408 -33.28 3.71 11.46
CA GLU A 408 -31.81 3.72 11.54
C GLU A 408 -31.16 4.38 10.32
N VAL A 409 -31.74 4.23 9.11
CA VAL A 409 -31.27 4.97 7.93
C VAL A 409 -31.45 6.48 8.12
N GLU A 410 -32.61 6.93 8.59
CA GLU A 410 -32.89 8.33 8.87
C GLU A 410 -31.95 8.89 9.95
N LYS A 411 -31.68 8.11 11.01
CA LYS A 411 -30.69 8.45 12.03
C LYS A 411 -29.30 8.56 11.43
N PHE A 412 -28.87 7.61 10.60
CA PHE A 412 -27.58 7.61 9.92
C PHE A 412 -27.39 8.87 9.04
N LEU A 413 -28.43 9.24 8.28
CA LEU A 413 -28.43 10.43 7.44
C LEU A 413 -28.47 11.73 8.26
N LYS A 414 -29.33 11.82 9.28
CA LYS A 414 -29.53 13.01 10.12
C LYS A 414 -28.30 13.33 10.96
N LEU A 415 -27.63 12.31 11.49
CA LEU A 415 -26.38 12.46 12.24
C LEU A 415 -25.14 12.57 11.33
N ARG A 416 -25.33 12.45 10.01
CA ARG A 416 -24.28 12.49 8.98
C ARG A 416 -23.15 11.51 9.27
N LEU A 417 -23.50 10.28 9.66
CA LEU A 417 -22.51 9.26 10.01
C LEU A 417 -21.66 8.82 8.80
N TYR A 418 -22.11 9.12 7.58
CA TYR A 418 -21.31 8.98 6.36
C TYR A 418 -20.14 9.97 6.24
N GLU A 419 -20.12 11.04 7.05
CA GLU A 419 -19.01 12.01 7.07
C GLU A 419 -17.89 11.62 8.04
N ILE A 420 -18.05 10.53 8.83
CA ILE A 420 -17.02 10.05 9.75
C ILE A 420 -15.71 9.89 8.96
N ARG A 421 -14.70 10.64 9.36
CA ARG A 421 -13.34 10.47 8.85
C ARG A 421 -12.61 9.55 9.80
N ALA A 422 -11.93 8.53 9.27
CA ALA A 422 -11.03 7.76 10.12
C ALA A 422 -9.87 8.66 10.55
N ALA A 423 -9.40 8.45 11.77
CA ALA A 423 -8.13 8.97 12.22
C ALA A 423 -7.06 8.43 11.27
N GLY A 424 -6.52 9.30 10.40
CA GLY A 424 -5.29 8.98 9.70
C GLY A 424 -4.20 8.67 10.72
N ALA A 425 -3.20 7.88 10.34
CA ALA A 425 -1.99 7.61 11.14
C ALA A 425 -1.11 8.85 11.38
N LYS A 426 -1.72 10.05 11.43
CA LYS A 426 -1.12 11.36 11.75
C LYS A 426 -1.08 11.63 13.25
N ASP A 427 -1.94 11.00 14.03
CA ASP A 427 -2.17 11.43 15.41
C ASP A 427 -1.80 10.32 16.42
N GLY A 428 -0.60 9.76 16.27
CA GLY A 428 0.11 9.23 17.43
C GLY A 428 0.44 10.42 18.36
N ASP A 429 -0.08 10.35 19.58
CA ASP A 429 0.30 11.18 20.75
C ASP A 429 -0.21 12.63 20.86
N LYS A 430 -1.23 13.08 20.11
CA LYS A 430 -1.97 14.28 20.56
C LYS A 430 -3.12 13.87 21.47
N ASN A 431 -2.93 14.08 22.77
CA ASN A 431 -3.99 13.96 23.76
C ASN A 431 -5.05 15.02 23.46
N LEU A 432 -6.23 14.59 23.01
CA LEU A 432 -7.40 15.46 22.81
C LEU A 432 -8.04 15.81 24.15
N PHE A 433 -8.14 14.83 25.05
CA PHE A 433 -8.70 15.02 26.38
C PHE A 433 -7.86 14.30 27.44
N GLU A 434 -7.28 15.06 28.36
CA GLU A 434 -6.58 14.54 29.55
C GLU A 434 -7.45 14.58 30.81
N GLN A 435 -8.55 15.32 30.76
CA GLN A 435 -9.55 15.45 31.81
C GLN A 435 -10.95 15.23 31.22
N VAL A 436 -11.96 14.97 32.05
CA VAL A 436 -13.32 14.77 31.58
C VAL A 436 -13.85 16.08 30.96
N PRO A 437 -14.07 16.14 29.63
CA PRO A 437 -14.46 17.38 28.97
C PRO A 437 -15.92 17.76 29.29
N SER A 438 -16.24 19.03 29.09
CA SER A 438 -17.61 19.53 29.04
C SER A 438 -18.35 19.02 27.78
N LEU A 439 -19.68 19.08 27.80
CA LEU A 439 -20.51 18.70 26.65
C LEU A 439 -20.19 19.52 25.38
N GLY A 440 -19.86 20.81 25.55
CA GLY A 440 -19.48 21.69 24.44
C GLY A 440 -18.14 21.32 23.83
N GLU A 441 -17.16 20.94 24.66
CA GLU A 441 -15.83 20.47 24.22
C GLU A 441 -15.92 19.14 23.48
N VAL A 442 -16.75 18.20 23.95
CA VAL A 442 -17.00 16.93 23.23
C VAL A 442 -17.61 17.20 21.87
N THR A 443 -18.64 18.05 21.80
CA THR A 443 -19.34 18.34 20.53
C THR A 443 -18.41 19.03 19.54
N THR A 444 -17.57 19.95 20.01
CA THR A 444 -16.61 20.69 19.18
C THR A 444 -15.47 19.78 18.72
N GLY A 445 -14.88 19.00 19.64
CA GLY A 445 -13.79 18.07 19.34
C GLY A 445 -14.21 16.98 18.36
N VAL A 446 -15.37 16.37 18.55
CA VAL A 446 -15.91 15.37 17.61
C VAL A 446 -16.18 15.97 16.22
N ARG A 447 -16.70 17.20 16.17
CA ARG A 447 -16.94 17.89 14.89
C ARG A 447 -15.64 18.25 14.17
N GLN A 448 -14.64 18.76 14.89
CA GLN A 448 -13.36 19.17 14.30
C GLN A 448 -12.54 17.96 13.86
N GLU A 449 -12.46 16.92 14.69
CA GLU A 449 -11.56 15.80 14.46
C GLU A 449 -12.17 14.72 13.56
N LEU A 450 -13.47 14.45 13.70
CA LEU A 450 -14.14 13.34 13.00
C LEU A 450 -15.16 13.82 11.95
N GLY A 451 -15.50 15.12 11.94
CA GLY A 451 -16.50 15.69 11.03
C GLY A 451 -17.95 15.43 11.44
N VAL A 452 -18.19 14.77 12.59
CA VAL A 452 -19.54 14.33 13.00
C VAL A 452 -20.23 15.40 13.83
N LYS A 453 -21.53 15.60 13.60
CA LYS A 453 -22.37 16.47 14.44
C LYS A 453 -23.20 15.62 15.41
N LEU A 454 -22.79 15.61 16.68
CA LEU A 454 -23.54 14.91 17.74
C LEU A 454 -24.73 15.73 18.22
N THR A 455 -25.83 15.05 18.59
CA THR A 455 -26.88 15.65 19.41
C THR A 455 -26.44 15.72 20.87
N SER A 456 -27.11 16.53 21.69
CA SER A 456 -26.81 16.64 23.12
C SER A 456 -26.87 15.29 23.85
N GLU A 457 -27.75 14.38 23.42
CA GLU A 457 -27.85 13.02 23.96
C GLU A 457 -26.59 12.20 23.67
N TYR A 458 -26.19 12.10 22.40
CA TYR A 458 -24.99 11.33 22.01
C TYR A 458 -23.70 11.96 22.54
N ALA A 459 -23.62 13.29 22.57
CA ALA A 459 -22.50 13.98 23.20
C ALA A 459 -22.40 13.67 24.71
N GLY A 460 -23.54 13.48 25.39
CA GLY A 460 -23.59 13.02 26.78
C GLY A 460 -23.02 11.60 26.95
N LYS A 461 -23.40 10.67 26.07
CA LYS A 461 -22.89 9.28 26.07
C LYS A 461 -21.39 9.22 25.76
N VAL A 462 -20.94 9.94 24.73
CA VAL A 462 -19.51 10.07 24.39
C VAL A 462 -18.72 10.65 25.58
N ARG A 463 -19.22 11.71 26.21
CA ARG A 463 -18.60 12.30 27.40
C ARG A 463 -18.48 11.29 28.55
N SER A 464 -19.52 10.50 28.80
CA SER A 464 -19.51 9.48 29.85
C SER A 464 -18.40 8.47 29.63
N MET A 465 -18.30 7.95 28.40
CA MET A 465 -17.29 6.95 28.02
C MET A 465 -15.87 7.53 28.04
N ILE A 466 -15.66 8.78 27.57
CA ILE A 466 -14.39 9.51 27.76
C ILE A 466 -14.01 9.55 29.25
N GLY A 467 -15.00 9.83 30.11
CA GLY A 467 -14.80 9.88 31.56
C GLY A 467 -14.29 8.58 32.17
N GLU A 468 -14.67 7.41 31.63
CA GLU A 468 -14.20 6.11 32.12
C GLU A 468 -12.72 5.87 31.80
N PHE A 469 -12.28 6.24 30.60
CA PHE A 469 -10.88 6.12 30.18
C PHE A 469 -9.98 7.09 30.95
N VAL A 470 -10.39 8.35 31.04
CA VAL A 470 -9.61 9.40 31.70
C VAL A 470 -9.48 9.13 33.21
N LYS A 471 -10.54 8.64 33.88
CA LYS A 471 -10.46 8.25 35.30
C LYS A 471 -9.50 7.09 35.55
N LYS A 472 -9.22 6.25 34.55
CA LYS A 472 -8.23 5.17 34.59
C LYS A 472 -6.82 5.65 34.21
N GLY A 473 -6.61 6.95 34.07
CA GLY A 473 -5.31 7.55 33.73
C GLY A 473 -4.94 7.47 32.26
N LYS A 474 -5.88 7.09 31.36
CA LYS A 474 -5.63 7.05 29.92
C LYS A 474 -6.11 8.35 29.26
N PRO A 475 -5.21 9.17 28.68
CA PRO A 475 -5.63 10.31 27.88
C PRO A 475 -6.28 9.84 26.57
N ILE A 476 -7.23 10.62 26.06
CA ILE A 476 -7.96 10.28 24.83
C ILE A 476 -7.20 10.79 23.62
N THR A 477 -6.77 9.87 22.76
CA THR A 477 -6.26 10.20 21.42
C THR A 477 -7.41 10.35 20.41
N LYS A 478 -7.10 10.76 19.18
CA LYS A 478 -8.10 10.78 18.10
C LYS A 478 -8.64 9.40 17.75
N ALA A 479 -7.79 8.37 17.78
CA ALA A 479 -8.22 6.99 17.55
C ALA A 479 -9.17 6.53 18.67
N ASP A 480 -8.87 6.88 19.92
CA ASP A 480 -9.78 6.60 21.05
C ASP A 480 -11.10 7.36 20.91
N LEU A 481 -11.06 8.64 20.50
CA LEU A 481 -12.27 9.43 20.27
C LEU A 481 -13.12 8.85 19.13
N GLN A 482 -12.49 8.43 18.03
CA GLN A 482 -13.16 7.74 16.93
C GLN A 482 -13.84 6.46 17.44
N TYR A 483 -13.11 5.63 18.18
CA TYR A 483 -13.66 4.41 18.77
C TYR A 483 -14.84 4.70 19.69
N ILE A 484 -14.71 5.67 20.60
CA ILE A 484 -15.78 6.06 21.52
C ILE A 484 -17.02 6.51 20.76
N VAL A 485 -16.84 7.35 19.74
CA VAL A 485 -17.94 7.86 18.92
C VAL A 485 -18.58 6.72 18.13
N GLU A 486 -17.80 5.86 17.48
CA GLU A 486 -18.31 4.67 16.80
C GLU A 486 -19.05 3.74 17.74
N HIS A 487 -18.52 3.48 18.94
CA HIS A 487 -19.15 2.61 19.93
C HIS A 487 -20.46 3.21 20.44
N VAL A 488 -20.50 4.51 20.73
CA VAL A 488 -21.72 5.20 21.17
C VAL A 488 -22.78 5.28 20.06
N LEU A 489 -22.34 5.33 18.79
CA LEU A 489 -23.24 5.35 17.63
C LEU A 489 -23.71 3.94 17.22
N LYS A 490 -22.85 2.93 17.34
CA LYS A 490 -23.14 1.50 17.19
C LYS A 490 -23.99 0.97 18.34
N GLY A 491 -23.85 1.56 19.53
CA GLY A 491 -24.64 1.29 20.71
C GLY A 491 -26.12 1.46 20.37
N LEU A 492 -26.79 0.31 20.27
CA LEU A 492 -28.18 0.15 19.87
C LEU A 492 -29.06 1.29 20.36
N SER A 493 -29.73 1.95 19.41
CA SER A 493 -30.80 2.88 19.70
C SER A 493 -31.85 2.21 20.59
N GLY A 494 -31.89 2.57 21.87
CA GLY A 494 -33.06 2.35 22.71
C GLY A 494 -33.37 0.92 23.19
N LEU A 495 -32.57 -0.10 22.87
CA LEU A 495 -32.80 -1.46 23.39
C LEU A 495 -32.27 -1.59 24.81
N LYS A 496 -33.16 -1.90 25.76
CA LYS A 496 -32.78 -2.24 27.14
C LYS A 496 -32.00 -3.57 27.08
N PRO A 497 -30.73 -3.61 27.52
CA PRO A 497 -29.92 -4.84 27.45
C PRO A 497 -30.58 -5.91 28.30
N VAL A 498 -30.85 -7.06 27.67
CA VAL A 498 -31.44 -8.22 28.34
C VAL A 498 -30.37 -9.04 29.01
N LEU A 499 -29.16 -9.08 28.46
CA LEU A 499 -27.98 -9.67 29.08
C LEU A 499 -26.92 -8.59 29.31
N ALA A 500 -26.39 -8.52 30.52
CA ALA A 500 -25.21 -7.71 30.86
C ALA A 500 -24.30 -8.50 31.81
N VAL A 501 -22.98 -8.38 31.66
CA VAL A 501 -22.02 -9.06 32.55
C VAL A 501 -21.63 -8.09 33.66
N GLU A 502 -21.85 -8.48 34.92
CA GLU A 502 -21.38 -7.70 36.08
C GLU A 502 -19.91 -8.03 36.39
N ASP A 503 -19.57 -9.32 36.36
CA ASP A 503 -18.22 -9.81 36.67
C ASP A 503 -18.00 -11.20 36.07
N PHE A 504 -16.75 -11.56 35.83
CA PHE A 504 -16.39 -12.94 35.50
C PHE A 504 -14.98 -13.27 35.98
N LYS A 505 -14.78 -14.53 36.34
CA LYS A 505 -13.49 -15.08 36.76
C LYS A 505 -13.15 -16.28 35.91
N VAL A 506 -11.90 -16.33 35.44
CA VAL A 506 -11.36 -17.45 34.67
C VAL A 506 -10.19 -18.05 35.41
N SER A 507 -10.19 -19.37 35.54
CA SER A 507 -9.12 -20.15 36.14
C SER A 507 -8.61 -21.19 35.14
N THR A 508 -7.32 -21.13 34.84
CA THR A 508 -6.62 -22.09 33.98
C THR A 508 -5.66 -22.93 34.82
N SER A 509 -5.56 -24.23 34.54
CA SER A 509 -4.57 -25.12 35.15
C SER A 509 -3.69 -25.76 34.09
N LEU A 510 -2.44 -26.10 34.45
CA LEU A 510 -1.44 -26.69 33.54
C LEU A 510 -1.87 -28.02 32.91
N HIS A 511 -2.76 -28.76 33.56
CA HIS A 511 -3.16 -30.12 33.15
C HIS A 511 -4.68 -30.34 33.16
N GLY A 512 -5.49 -29.28 33.11
CA GLY A 512 -6.96 -29.36 33.16
C GLY A 512 -7.64 -28.44 32.15
N LYS A 513 -8.96 -28.63 31.97
CA LYS A 513 -9.79 -27.69 31.19
C LYS A 513 -9.84 -26.35 31.93
N ALA A 514 -9.92 -25.26 31.18
CA ALA A 514 -10.14 -23.95 31.79
C ALA A 514 -11.56 -23.91 32.36
N GLU A 515 -11.72 -23.28 33.51
CA GLU A 515 -13.02 -23.05 34.15
C GLU A 515 -13.29 -21.56 34.22
N ALA A 516 -14.56 -21.19 34.05
CA ALA A 516 -15.01 -19.82 34.22
C ALA A 516 -16.28 -19.77 35.04
N ALA A 517 -16.40 -18.74 35.88
CA ALA A 517 -17.62 -18.35 36.56
C ALA A 517 -18.00 -16.95 36.12
N VAL A 518 -19.26 -16.74 35.78
CA VAL A 518 -19.80 -15.45 35.33
C VAL A 518 -20.94 -15.04 36.25
N ARG A 519 -21.00 -13.75 36.57
CA ARG A 519 -22.15 -13.09 37.18
C ARG A 519 -22.73 -12.14 36.16
N VAL A 520 -23.98 -12.37 35.78
CA VAL A 520 -24.68 -11.60 34.76
C VAL A 520 -25.99 -11.05 35.31
N LEU A 521 -26.42 -9.93 34.74
CA LEU A 521 -27.77 -9.41 34.87
C LEU A 521 -28.57 -9.88 33.66
N PHE A 522 -29.61 -10.67 33.88
CA PHE A 522 -30.55 -11.11 32.86
C PHE A 522 -31.92 -10.47 33.11
N ASP A 523 -32.37 -9.58 32.23
CA ASP A 523 -33.63 -8.82 32.34
C ASP A 523 -33.82 -8.13 33.70
N GLY A 524 -32.72 -7.65 34.30
CA GLY A 524 -32.72 -7.00 35.62
C GLY A 524 -32.48 -7.93 36.81
N GLU A 525 -32.43 -9.25 36.61
CA GLU A 525 -32.18 -10.22 37.67
C GLU A 525 -30.75 -10.78 37.63
N LYS A 526 -30.16 -11.05 38.80
CA LYS A 526 -28.80 -11.60 38.89
C LYS A 526 -28.80 -13.10 38.64
N VAL A 527 -27.88 -13.56 37.81
CA VAL A 527 -27.65 -14.96 37.48
C VAL A 527 -26.17 -15.26 37.59
N GLU A 528 -25.82 -16.32 38.29
CA GLU A 528 -24.46 -16.85 38.33
C GLU A 528 -24.43 -18.20 37.61
N ALA A 529 -23.40 -18.40 36.79
CA ALA A 529 -23.19 -19.66 36.10
C ALA A 529 -21.70 -19.95 36.00
N SER A 530 -21.36 -21.23 35.91
CA SER A 530 -19.99 -21.69 35.73
C SER A 530 -19.92 -22.79 34.67
N ALA A 531 -18.84 -22.81 33.90
CA ALA A 531 -18.60 -23.86 32.93
C ALA A 531 -17.10 -24.08 32.66
N ALA A 532 -16.78 -25.27 32.17
CA ALA A 532 -15.46 -25.62 31.67
C ALA A 532 -15.38 -25.45 30.14
N GLY A 533 -14.17 -25.24 29.62
CA GLY A 533 -13.91 -25.09 28.18
C GLY A 533 -12.51 -25.54 27.77
N VAL A 534 -12.35 -25.77 26.46
CA VAL A 534 -11.06 -26.05 25.83
C VAL A 534 -10.30 -24.73 25.65
N GLY A 535 -9.91 -24.13 26.77
CA GLY A 535 -9.28 -22.81 26.85
C GLY A 535 -10.14 -21.74 27.54
N PRO A 536 -9.53 -20.62 27.97
CA PRO A 536 -10.17 -19.62 28.81
C PRO A 536 -11.36 -18.93 28.14
N VAL A 537 -11.26 -18.59 26.86
CA VAL A 537 -12.38 -18.00 26.09
C VAL A 537 -13.56 -18.97 26.03
N ALA A 538 -13.30 -20.23 25.66
CA ALA A 538 -14.36 -21.25 25.57
C ALA A 538 -15.07 -21.47 26.92
N ALA A 539 -14.32 -21.44 28.03
CA ALA A 539 -14.89 -21.58 29.37
C ALA A 539 -15.85 -20.44 29.69
N VAL A 540 -15.45 -19.18 29.44
CA VAL A 540 -16.30 -18.00 29.69
C VAL A 540 -17.54 -18.00 28.80
N ILE A 541 -17.39 -18.26 27.51
CA ILE A 541 -18.52 -18.33 26.57
C ILE A 541 -19.50 -19.44 26.97
N ASN A 542 -19.01 -20.60 27.42
CA ASN A 542 -19.87 -21.67 27.92
C ASN A 542 -20.59 -21.28 29.21
N ALA A 543 -19.94 -20.55 30.11
CA ALA A 543 -20.56 -20.07 31.33
C ALA A 543 -21.67 -19.05 31.03
N LEU A 544 -21.44 -18.13 30.08
CA LEU A 544 -22.47 -17.20 29.58
C LEU A 544 -23.63 -17.94 28.91
N LYS A 545 -23.36 -18.99 28.12
CA LYS A 545 -24.40 -19.86 27.55
C LYS A 545 -25.26 -20.49 28.65
N GLN A 546 -24.65 -21.03 29.71
CA GLN A 546 -25.39 -21.63 30.83
C GLN A 546 -26.25 -20.60 31.58
N ALA A 547 -25.72 -19.39 31.79
CA ALA A 547 -26.49 -18.30 32.39
C ALA A 547 -27.70 -17.89 31.53
N ALA A 548 -27.56 -17.90 30.20
CA ALA A 548 -28.65 -17.59 29.28
C ALA A 548 -29.69 -18.74 29.19
N LEU A 549 -29.23 -20.00 29.17
CA LEU A 549 -30.08 -21.19 29.06
C LEU A 549 -30.98 -21.41 30.29
N THR A 550 -30.49 -21.09 31.49
CA THR A 550 -31.26 -21.23 32.74
C THR A 550 -32.53 -20.37 32.78
N ARG A 551 -32.69 -19.40 31.87
CA ARG A 551 -33.89 -18.57 31.75
C ARG A 551 -34.85 -18.99 30.63
N GLY A 552 -34.50 -20.00 29.82
CA GLY A 552 -35.43 -20.69 28.90
C GLY A 552 -36.00 -19.86 27.74
N ARG A 553 -35.38 -18.72 27.39
CA ARG A 553 -36.01 -17.75 26.47
C ARG A 553 -35.25 -17.44 25.18
N LEU A 554 -34.06 -17.99 24.94
CA LEU A 554 -33.39 -17.87 23.63
C LEU A 554 -32.41 -19.02 23.38
N PHE A 555 -32.70 -19.86 22.37
CA PHE A 555 -31.76 -20.84 21.86
C PHE A 555 -30.98 -20.22 20.71
N PHE A 556 -29.65 -20.23 20.81
CA PHE A 556 -28.79 -19.72 19.75
C PHE A 556 -27.63 -20.68 19.49
N GLU A 557 -27.20 -20.70 18.24
CA GLU A 557 -26.04 -21.40 17.74
C GLU A 557 -24.95 -20.37 17.42
N LEU A 558 -23.73 -20.62 17.90
CA LEU A 558 -22.56 -19.85 17.50
C LEU A 558 -22.05 -20.44 16.17
N ILE A 559 -22.28 -19.74 15.07
CA ILE A 559 -21.97 -20.19 13.70
C ILE A 559 -20.51 -19.93 13.36
N ASP A 560 -20.00 -18.78 13.77
CA ASP A 560 -18.64 -18.37 13.46
C ASP A 560 -18.04 -17.55 14.60
N TYR A 561 -16.73 -17.62 14.73
CA TYR A 561 -15.92 -16.94 15.72
C TYR A 561 -14.57 -16.61 15.08
N ASN A 562 -14.34 -15.33 14.83
CA ASN A 562 -13.11 -14.83 14.23
C ASN A 562 -12.44 -13.85 15.19
N VAL A 563 -11.10 -13.87 15.23
CA VAL A 563 -10.30 -12.96 16.06
C VAL A 563 -9.26 -12.30 15.19
N GLU A 564 -9.25 -10.97 15.19
CA GLU A 564 -8.29 -10.15 14.46
C GLU A 564 -7.52 -9.25 15.42
N ILE A 565 -6.24 -9.07 15.14
CA ILE A 565 -5.37 -8.15 15.88
C ILE A 565 -5.24 -6.88 15.06
N ASN A 566 -5.82 -5.78 15.56
CA ASN A 566 -6.00 -4.55 14.77
C ASN A 566 -4.72 -3.70 14.66
N ALA A 567 -3.68 -3.95 15.48
CA ALA A 567 -2.41 -3.24 15.40
C ALA A 567 -1.21 -4.09 15.85
N PRO A 568 0.01 -3.87 15.32
CA PRO A 568 1.24 -4.42 15.89
C PRO A 568 1.70 -3.62 17.12
N GLY A 569 2.08 -4.29 18.20
CA GLY A 569 2.60 -3.67 19.44
C GLY A 569 2.19 -4.42 20.71
N THR A 570 2.79 -4.11 21.86
CA THR A 570 2.46 -4.71 23.16
C THR A 570 1.10 -4.27 23.72
N ASP A 571 0.53 -3.19 23.18
CA ASP A 571 -0.79 -2.63 23.55
C ASP A 571 -1.86 -2.85 22.46
N ALA A 572 -1.68 -3.86 21.61
CA ALA A 572 -2.58 -4.12 20.51
C ALA A 572 -4.00 -4.51 20.99
N SER A 573 -5.02 -3.81 20.50
CA SER A 573 -6.41 -4.20 20.71
C SER A 573 -6.76 -5.43 19.85
N VAL A 574 -7.39 -6.41 20.47
CA VAL A 574 -7.96 -7.58 19.82
C VAL A 574 -9.42 -7.32 19.51
N GLU A 575 -9.84 -7.65 18.30
CA GLU A 575 -11.25 -7.63 17.88
C GLU A 575 -11.75 -9.05 17.69
N THR A 576 -12.81 -9.39 18.41
CA THR A 576 -13.51 -10.66 18.27
C THR A 576 -14.81 -10.42 17.52
N THR A 577 -14.99 -11.08 16.37
CA THR A 577 -16.25 -11.12 15.64
C THR A 577 -16.92 -12.46 15.88
N ILE A 578 -18.20 -12.44 16.23
CA ILE A 578 -19.02 -13.65 16.35
C ILE A 578 -20.23 -13.58 15.43
N VAL A 579 -20.64 -14.73 14.93
CA VAL A 579 -21.90 -14.88 14.21
C VAL A 579 -22.79 -15.81 15.02
N MET A 580 -23.95 -15.31 15.44
CA MET A 580 -24.95 -16.09 16.16
C MET A 580 -26.18 -16.29 15.29
N LYS A 581 -26.88 -17.41 15.50
CA LYS A 581 -28.12 -17.76 14.80
C LYS A 581 -29.14 -18.26 15.81
N ASP A 582 -30.39 -17.82 15.74
CA ASP A 582 -31.47 -18.40 16.55
C ASP A 582 -32.16 -19.61 15.88
N ALA A 583 -33.14 -20.20 16.56
CA ALA A 583 -33.91 -21.34 16.07
C ALA A 583 -34.73 -21.03 14.80
N GLU A 584 -35.11 -19.77 14.59
CA GLU A 584 -35.88 -19.30 13.42
C GLU A 584 -34.97 -19.01 12.21
N GLY A 585 -33.65 -19.00 12.43
CA GLY A 585 -32.64 -18.79 11.41
C GLY A 585 -32.19 -17.35 11.26
N ASN A 586 -32.62 -16.45 12.14
CA ASN A 586 -32.13 -15.08 12.18
C ASN A 586 -30.65 -15.08 12.56
N ARG A 587 -29.82 -14.43 11.74
CA ARG A 587 -28.37 -14.34 11.96
C ARG A 587 -27.97 -12.94 12.37
N VAL A 588 -27.21 -12.82 13.46
CA VAL A 588 -26.59 -11.58 13.89
C VAL A 588 -25.09 -11.72 13.85
N VAL A 589 -24.41 -10.63 13.51
CA VAL A 589 -22.97 -10.49 13.63
C VAL A 589 -22.72 -9.47 14.73
N ALA A 590 -21.89 -9.83 15.70
CA ALA A 590 -21.50 -8.94 16.77
C ALA A 590 -19.99 -8.93 16.91
N THR A 591 -19.47 -7.78 17.32
CA THR A 591 -18.05 -7.51 17.41
C THR A 591 -17.74 -6.94 18.78
N GLY A 592 -16.71 -7.45 19.43
CA GLY A 592 -16.23 -6.93 20.70
C GLY A 592 -14.73 -6.67 20.60
N THR A 593 -14.29 -5.55 21.17
CA THR A 593 -12.90 -5.11 21.08
C THR A 593 -12.33 -4.88 22.47
N SER A 594 -11.13 -5.37 22.74
CA SER A 594 -10.42 -5.18 24.01
C SER A 594 -8.93 -5.53 23.85
N PRO A 595 -8.02 -4.94 24.66
CA PRO A 595 -6.65 -5.45 24.79
C PRO A 595 -6.58 -6.91 25.28
N ASP A 596 -7.64 -7.37 25.96
CA ASP A 596 -7.79 -8.75 26.42
C ASP A 596 -8.79 -9.50 25.54
N ILE A 597 -8.32 -10.57 24.87
CA ILE A 597 -9.14 -11.43 24.00
C ILE A 597 -10.37 -12.02 24.72
N ILE A 598 -10.29 -12.31 26.01
CA ILE A 598 -11.41 -12.86 26.79
C ILE A 598 -12.49 -11.78 26.91
N VAL A 599 -12.10 -10.56 27.29
CA VAL A 599 -13.01 -9.42 27.41
C VAL A 599 -13.62 -9.07 26.04
N ALA A 600 -12.81 -9.04 24.97
CA ALA A 600 -13.30 -8.81 23.61
C ALA A 600 -14.37 -9.83 23.23
N SER A 601 -14.13 -11.10 23.56
CA SER A 601 -15.06 -12.20 23.29
C SER A 601 -16.34 -12.13 24.11
N VAL A 602 -16.25 -11.75 25.38
CA VAL A 602 -17.42 -11.53 26.24
C VAL A 602 -18.29 -10.41 25.68
N ASN A 603 -17.70 -9.28 25.32
CA ASN A 603 -18.41 -8.14 24.76
C ASN A 603 -19.11 -8.52 23.46
N ALA A 604 -18.40 -9.18 22.54
CA ALA A 604 -18.97 -9.67 21.28
C ALA A 604 -20.17 -10.59 21.54
N PHE A 605 -20.06 -11.48 22.53
CA PHE A 605 -21.14 -12.39 22.91
C PHE A 605 -22.36 -11.69 23.48
N VAL A 606 -22.16 -10.78 24.43
CA VAL A 606 -23.27 -10.04 25.06
C VAL A 606 -24.02 -9.21 24.02
N ASP A 607 -23.29 -8.52 23.14
CA ASP A 607 -23.87 -7.74 22.06
C ASP A 607 -24.63 -8.63 21.07
N GLY A 608 -24.05 -9.76 20.67
CA GLY A 608 -24.70 -10.74 19.81
C GLY A 608 -25.98 -11.29 20.40
N TYR A 609 -25.98 -11.62 21.69
CA TYR A 609 -27.17 -12.12 22.38
C TYR A 609 -28.28 -11.07 22.42
N ASN A 610 -27.94 -9.82 22.78
CA ASN A 610 -28.91 -8.72 22.84
C ASN A 610 -29.48 -8.37 21.47
N LEU A 611 -28.66 -8.41 20.41
CA LEU A 611 -29.12 -8.22 19.02
C LEU A 611 -30.08 -9.33 18.59
N LEU A 612 -29.74 -10.59 18.90
CA LEU A 612 -30.57 -11.73 18.54
C LEU A 612 -31.91 -11.69 19.30
N TRP A 613 -31.86 -11.33 20.58
CA TRP A 613 -33.06 -11.12 21.40
C TRP A 613 -33.97 -10.01 20.86
N ALA A 614 -33.39 -8.89 20.42
CA ALA A 614 -34.16 -7.78 19.87
C ALA A 614 -34.91 -8.15 18.59
N ARG A 615 -34.38 -9.09 17.79
CA ARG A 615 -35.00 -9.53 16.52
C ARG A 615 -36.14 -10.53 16.69
N GLN A 616 -36.33 -11.08 17.89
CA GLN A 616 -37.46 -11.96 18.20
C GLN A 616 -38.71 -11.20 18.68
N LYS A 617 -38.60 -9.87 18.85
CA LYS A 617 -39.72 -8.97 19.11
C LYS A 617 -40.14 -8.27 17.83
#